data_AF-A0A529P7A9-F1
#
_entry.id   AF-A0A529P7A9-F1
#
_cell.length_a   1.000
_cell.length_b   1.000
_cell.length_c   1.000
_cell.angle_alpha   90.00
_cell.angle_beta   90.00
_cell.angle_gamma   90.00
#
_symmetry.space_group_name_H-M   'P 1'
#
loop_
_entity.id
_entity.type
_entity.pdbx_description
1 polymer ?
#
loop_
_entity_poly.entity_id
_entity_poly.type
_entity_poly.pdbx_seq_one_letter_code
_entity_poly.pdbx_strand_id
1 'polypeptide(L)'
;AKELAEGPKLRRVSFIVDAADADVMGDEPIWAKVSKDYGTVEKPHGYGAPRFDTTGKEVRGSQAAEGASAVRGIADGDWRVVGWVTSGGYAHYVQKSMAQGYVPAALAEDQSAGLFEIEILGHRRPARINVEPPFDPSGEKMRT
;
A
#
# COMPACT_ATOMS: atom_id res chain seq x y z
N ALA A 1 15.07 17.01 -17.88
CA ALA A 1 16.22 16.41 -18.58
C ALA A 1 16.63 15.07 -17.97
N LYS A 2 16.95 14.99 -16.66
CA LYS A 2 17.38 13.74 -16.01
C LYS A 2 16.29 12.65 -15.93
N GLU A 3 15.09 12.98 -15.47
CA GLU A 3 13.97 12.01 -15.38
C GLU A 3 13.51 11.49 -16.75
N LEU A 4 13.56 12.34 -17.78
CA LEU A 4 13.28 11.91 -19.16
C LEU A 4 14.29 10.87 -19.65
N ALA A 5 15.55 10.95 -19.21
CA ALA A 5 16.62 10.05 -19.62
C ALA A 5 16.68 8.77 -18.77
N GLU A 6 16.42 8.86 -17.46
CA GLU A 6 16.56 7.77 -16.49
C GLU A 6 15.23 7.05 -16.19
N GLY A 7 14.10 7.63 -16.61
CA GLY A 7 12.77 7.15 -16.28
C GLY A 7 12.26 7.66 -14.92
N PRO A 8 10.96 7.47 -14.64
CA PRO A 8 10.36 7.95 -13.40
C PRO A 8 10.78 7.07 -12.21
N LYS A 9 10.92 7.68 -11.03
CA LYS A 9 11.18 6.93 -9.78
C LYS A 9 9.95 6.16 -9.28
N LEU A 10 8.77 6.69 -9.58
CA LEU A 10 7.48 6.17 -9.16
C LEU A 10 6.62 5.88 -10.38
N ARG A 11 5.82 4.82 -10.32
CA ARG A 11 4.80 4.53 -11.33
C ARG A 11 3.47 4.25 -10.66
N ARG A 12 2.40 4.77 -11.26
CA ARG A 12 1.04 4.49 -10.83
C ARG A 12 0.65 3.10 -11.29
N VAL A 13 0.09 2.32 -10.37
CA VAL A 13 -0.40 0.96 -10.62
C VAL A 13 -1.83 0.83 -10.09
N SER A 14 -2.54 -0.18 -10.59
CA SER A 14 -3.84 -0.58 -10.06
C SER A 14 -3.68 -1.92 -9.35
N PHE A 15 -4.32 -2.08 -8.20
CA PHE A 15 -4.34 -3.32 -7.42
C PHE A 15 -5.75 -3.89 -7.38
N ILE A 16 -5.81 -5.23 -7.40
CA ILE A 16 -6.94 -5.98 -6.84
C ILE A 16 -6.55 -6.35 -5.40
N VAL A 17 -7.45 -6.10 -4.46
CA VAL A 17 -7.23 -6.33 -3.03
C VAL A 17 -8.21 -7.35 -2.50
N ASP A 18 -7.71 -8.30 -1.71
CA ASP A 18 -8.52 -9.29 -0.98
C ASP A 18 -9.09 -8.66 0.30
N ALA A 19 -10.01 -7.72 0.10
CA ALA A 19 -10.74 -7.04 1.16
C ALA A 19 -11.85 -7.92 1.72
N ALA A 20 -12.10 -7.85 3.03
CA ALA A 20 -13.11 -8.67 3.70
C ALA A 20 -14.40 -7.87 3.95
N ASP A 21 -14.33 -6.86 4.81
CA ASP A 21 -15.45 -6.14 5.41
C ASP A 21 -15.45 -4.64 5.10
N ALA A 22 -14.30 -4.10 4.69
CA ALA A 22 -14.12 -2.72 4.28
C ALA A 22 -13.27 -2.65 3.01
N ASP A 23 -13.66 -1.78 2.09
CA ASP A 23 -12.91 -1.50 0.87
C ASP A 23 -11.78 -0.50 1.10
N VAL A 24 -10.81 -0.53 0.20
CA VAL A 24 -9.65 0.36 0.25
C VAL A 24 -10.09 1.82 0.11
N MET A 25 -9.53 2.68 0.96
CA MET A 25 -9.70 4.13 0.90
C MET A 25 -8.38 4.85 0.56
N GLY A 26 -8.46 6.15 0.32
CA GLY A 26 -7.26 6.98 0.11
C GLY A 26 -6.39 7.03 1.37
N ASP A 27 -5.10 7.27 1.15
CA ASP A 27 -4.03 7.31 2.16
C ASP A 27 -3.76 6.01 2.91
N GLU A 28 -4.36 4.90 2.47
CA GLU A 28 -4.03 3.57 2.97
C GLU A 28 -2.58 3.18 2.58
N PRO A 29 -1.77 2.64 3.50
CA PRO A 29 -0.40 2.22 3.21
C PRO A 29 -0.34 1.06 2.19
N ILE A 30 0.54 1.20 1.20
CA ILE A 30 0.92 0.12 0.28
C ILE A 30 2.19 -0.54 0.79
N TRP A 31 2.06 -1.76 1.29
CA TRP A 31 3.16 -2.58 1.78
C TRP A 31 3.71 -3.49 0.68
N ALA A 32 5.02 -3.68 0.64
CA ALA A 32 5.68 -4.67 -0.20
C ALA A 32 6.73 -5.47 0.58
N LYS A 33 6.87 -6.75 0.23
CA LYS A 33 7.89 -7.64 0.82
C LYS A 33 9.23 -7.42 0.12
N VAL A 34 10.03 -6.49 0.64
CA VAL A 34 11.28 -6.04 0.02
C VAL A 34 12.39 -5.87 1.05
N SER A 35 13.58 -6.36 0.72
CA SER A 35 14.76 -6.31 1.60
C SER A 35 15.44 -4.93 1.67
N LYS A 36 15.05 -3.99 0.80
CA LYS A 36 15.67 -2.66 0.69
C LYS A 36 14.64 -1.53 0.74
N ASP A 37 15.12 -0.37 1.17
CA ASP A 37 14.40 0.89 1.03
C ASP A 37 14.60 1.45 -0.38
N TYR A 38 13.51 1.88 -1.02
CA TYR A 38 13.55 2.53 -2.35
C TYR A 38 13.66 4.05 -2.25
N GLY A 39 13.56 4.63 -1.04
CA GLY A 39 13.62 6.08 -0.81
C GLY A 39 12.45 6.84 -1.41
N THR A 40 11.31 6.17 -1.61
CA THR A 40 10.09 6.72 -2.22
C THR A 40 9.04 7.15 -1.20
N VAL A 41 9.19 6.74 0.06
CA VAL A 41 8.30 7.08 1.17
C VAL A 41 9.05 7.99 2.13
N GLU A 42 8.45 9.12 2.49
CA GLU A 42 9.04 10.03 3.46
C GLU A 42 9.11 9.41 4.85
N LYS A 43 10.06 9.90 5.66
CA LYS A 43 10.18 9.44 7.04
C LYS A 43 8.91 9.84 7.80
N PRO A 44 8.33 8.94 8.61
CA PRO A 44 7.20 9.28 9.46
C PRO A 44 7.50 10.52 10.28
N HIS A 45 6.55 11.46 10.33
CA HIS A 45 6.74 12.76 10.98
C HIS A 45 6.82 12.71 12.53
N GLY A 46 7.10 11.54 13.12
CA GLY A 46 7.30 11.37 14.56
C GLY A 46 6.07 11.70 15.43
N TYR A 47 4.92 12.02 14.82
CA TYR A 47 3.73 12.40 15.58
C TYR A 47 3.09 11.18 16.24
N GLY A 48 2.98 11.28 17.55
CA GLY A 48 2.30 10.38 18.45
C GLY A 48 2.57 10.86 19.87
N ALA A 49 1.55 10.90 20.72
CA ALA A 49 1.77 11.25 22.13
C ALA A 49 2.85 10.32 22.71
N PRO A 50 3.92 10.85 23.33
CA PRO A 50 4.87 10.03 24.07
C PRO A 50 4.10 9.17 25.05
N ARG A 51 4.35 7.87 25.02
CA ARG A 51 3.76 6.95 26.01
C ARG A 51 4.84 6.63 27.01
N PHE A 52 4.47 6.55 28.28
CA PHE A 52 5.39 6.24 29.35
C PHE A 52 4.95 4.95 30.04
N ASP A 53 5.89 4.12 30.43
CA ASP A 53 5.60 2.99 31.31
C ASP A 53 5.34 3.47 32.75
N THR A 54 5.09 2.51 33.65
CA THR A 54 4.87 2.78 35.07
C THR A 54 6.07 3.41 35.78
N THR A 55 7.24 3.45 35.13
CA THR A 55 8.47 4.07 35.64
C THR A 55 8.73 5.46 35.06
N GLY A 56 7.84 5.95 34.17
CA GLY A 56 8.00 7.23 33.50
C GLY A 56 9.00 7.19 32.33
N LYS A 57 9.42 6.00 31.89
CA LYS A 57 10.29 5.83 30.73
C LYS A 57 9.44 5.81 29.47
N GLU A 58 9.86 6.55 28.45
CA GLU A 58 9.17 6.53 27.16
C GLU A 58 9.18 5.11 26.58
N VAL A 59 8.00 4.60 26.26
CA VAL A 59 7.79 3.30 25.62
C VAL A 59 7.20 3.47 24.24
N ARG A 60 7.83 2.83 23.26
CA ARG A 60 7.33 2.71 21.89
C ARG A 60 6.45 1.47 21.78
N GLY A 61 5.19 1.61 22.17
CA GLY A 61 4.20 0.52 22.07
C GLY A 61 3.10 0.61 23.12
N SER A 62 2.07 -0.21 22.99
CA SER A 62 1.10 -0.47 24.06
C SER A 62 0.87 -1.97 24.14
N GLN A 63 0.64 -2.53 25.33
CA GLN A 63 0.28 -3.95 25.46
C GLN A 63 -1.04 -4.31 24.75
N ALA A 64 -1.84 -3.30 24.39
CA ALA A 64 -3.05 -3.46 23.57
C ALA A 64 -2.78 -3.40 22.05
N ALA A 65 -1.54 -3.23 21.62
CA ALA A 65 -1.19 -3.17 20.21
C ALA A 65 -0.82 -4.59 19.74
N GLU A 66 -1.79 -5.29 19.19
CA GLU A 66 -1.63 -6.63 18.60
C GLU A 66 -1.95 -6.58 17.10
N GLY A 67 -1.40 -7.52 16.33
CA GLY A 67 -1.57 -7.57 14.88
C GLY A 67 -1.02 -6.34 14.18
N ALA A 68 -1.69 -5.87 13.13
CA ALA A 68 -1.21 -4.73 12.34
C ALA A 68 -1.30 -3.39 13.09
N SER A 69 -2.09 -3.29 14.17
CA SER A 69 -2.07 -2.14 15.09
C SER A 69 -0.75 -2.02 15.89
N ALA A 70 0.04 -3.11 15.97
CA ALA A 70 1.36 -3.11 16.58
C ALA A 70 2.45 -2.52 15.66
N VAL A 71 2.21 -2.49 14.35
CA VAL A 71 3.18 -2.00 13.36
C VAL A 71 3.21 -0.48 13.44
N ARG A 72 4.25 0.05 14.10
CA ARG A 72 4.49 1.50 14.15
C ARG A 72 5.55 1.90 13.14
N GLY A 73 5.12 2.61 12.11
CA GLY A 73 6.00 3.16 11.08
C GLY A 73 5.84 2.46 9.74
N ILE A 74 6.90 2.47 8.94
CA ILE A 74 6.88 2.07 7.53
C ILE A 74 7.66 0.77 7.26
N ALA A 75 7.97 -0.01 8.29
CA ALA A 75 8.74 -1.25 8.18
C ALA A 75 8.28 -2.31 9.20
N ASP A 76 8.19 -3.56 8.77
CA ASP A 76 7.76 -4.73 9.54
C ASP A 76 8.46 -6.01 9.02
N GLY A 77 9.55 -6.42 9.67
CA GLY A 77 10.37 -7.54 9.20
C GLY A 77 10.88 -7.32 7.76
N ASP A 78 10.51 -8.24 6.86
CA ASP A 78 10.82 -8.15 5.42
C ASP A 78 9.89 -7.21 4.64
N TRP A 79 8.93 -6.56 5.31
CA TRP A 79 7.95 -5.68 4.69
C TRP A 79 8.26 -4.22 4.92
N ARG A 80 7.95 -3.40 3.91
CA ARG A 80 8.06 -1.95 3.97
C ARG A 80 6.88 -1.29 3.29
N VAL A 81 6.46 -0.13 3.80
CA VAL A 81 5.58 0.76 3.05
C VAL A 81 6.39 1.32 1.89
N VAL A 82 5.88 1.15 0.68
CA VAL A 82 6.53 1.59 -0.57
C VAL A 82 5.75 2.71 -1.27
N GLY A 83 4.53 2.98 -0.82
CA GLY A 83 3.68 4.05 -1.33
C GLY A 83 2.38 4.17 -0.54
N TRP A 84 1.49 5.02 -1.05
CA TRP A 84 0.18 5.31 -0.47
C TRP A 84 -0.89 5.15 -1.54
N VAL A 85 -2.06 4.65 -1.15
CA VAL A 85 -3.22 4.58 -2.03
C VAL A 85 -3.71 6.00 -2.30
N THR A 86 -3.84 6.36 -3.57
CA THR A 86 -4.42 7.64 -3.99
C THR A 86 -5.93 7.56 -4.18
N SER A 87 -6.43 6.40 -4.60
CA SER A 87 -7.85 6.16 -4.86
C SER A 87 -8.17 4.70 -4.64
N GLY A 88 -9.31 4.41 -4.02
CA GLY A 88 -9.77 3.04 -3.80
C GLY A 88 -11.30 2.97 -3.78
N GLY A 89 -11.82 1.75 -3.84
CA GLY A 89 -13.24 1.48 -3.72
C GLY A 89 -13.65 0.14 -4.33
N TYR A 90 -14.93 -0.19 -4.18
CA TYR A 90 -15.49 -1.43 -4.71
C TYR A 90 -15.92 -1.28 -6.16
N ALA A 91 -15.31 -2.08 -7.04
CA ALA A 91 -15.71 -2.14 -8.44
C ALA A 91 -16.87 -3.13 -8.61
N HIS A 92 -18.10 -2.65 -8.44
CA HIS A 92 -19.32 -3.48 -8.43
C HIS A 92 -19.48 -4.41 -9.63
N TYR A 93 -19.11 -3.96 -10.83
CA TYR A 93 -19.27 -4.78 -12.04
C TYR A 93 -18.40 -6.04 -12.02
N VAL A 94 -17.18 -5.93 -11.49
CA VAL A 94 -16.20 -7.03 -11.43
C VAL A 94 -16.15 -7.69 -10.07
N GLN A 95 -16.90 -7.16 -9.09
CA GLN A 95 -16.98 -7.64 -7.70
C GLN A 95 -15.61 -7.76 -7.03
N LYS A 96 -14.80 -6.70 -7.13
CA LYS A 96 -13.45 -6.62 -6.55
C LYS A 96 -13.26 -5.31 -5.80
N SER A 97 -12.53 -5.37 -4.68
CA SER A 97 -11.94 -4.17 -4.09
C SER A 97 -10.74 -3.76 -4.94
N MET A 98 -10.73 -2.49 -5.34
CA MET A 98 -9.71 -1.92 -6.22
C MET A 98 -8.98 -0.80 -5.49
N ALA A 99 -7.68 -0.69 -5.73
CA ALA A 99 -6.88 0.44 -5.28
C ALA A 99 -5.98 0.94 -6.40
N GLN A 100 -5.62 2.21 -6.35
CA GLN A 100 -4.62 2.82 -7.19
C GLN A 100 -3.64 3.59 -6.33
N GLY A 101 -2.37 3.52 -6.67
CA GLY A 101 -1.33 4.25 -5.96
C GLY A 101 -0.02 4.22 -6.70
N TYR A 102 0.94 5.00 -6.21
CA TYR A 102 2.29 5.04 -6.76
C TYR A 102 3.20 4.09 -5.98
N VAL A 103 3.97 3.29 -6.71
CA VAL A 103 5.00 2.40 -6.16
C VAL A 103 6.35 2.69 -6.83
N PRO A 104 7.48 2.28 -6.24
CA PRO A 104 8.78 2.34 -6.89
C PRO A 104 8.70 1.73 -8.29
N ALA A 105 9.24 2.41 -9.30
CA ALA A 105 9.14 1.96 -10.69
C ALA A 105 9.69 0.54 -10.91
N ALA A 106 10.67 0.13 -10.10
CA ALA A 106 11.26 -1.21 -10.11
C ALA A 106 10.31 -2.33 -9.61
N LEU A 107 9.20 -1.98 -8.95
CA LEU A 107 8.19 -2.92 -8.46
C LEU A 107 6.91 -2.89 -9.31
N ALA A 108 6.76 -1.90 -10.19
CA ALA A 108 5.49 -1.58 -10.83
C ALA A 108 5.00 -2.64 -11.85
N GLU A 109 5.88 -3.52 -12.31
CA GLU A 109 5.55 -4.60 -13.25
C GLU A 109 5.48 -5.97 -12.55
N ASP A 110 5.79 -6.06 -11.26
CA ASP A 110 5.81 -7.32 -10.54
C ASP A 110 4.40 -7.72 -10.09
N GLN A 111 3.82 -8.69 -10.79
CA GLN A 111 2.48 -9.22 -10.50
C GLN A 111 2.51 -10.45 -9.59
N SER A 112 3.63 -10.74 -8.94
CA SER A 112 3.79 -11.91 -8.08
C SER A 112 2.79 -11.89 -6.92
N ALA A 113 2.13 -13.02 -6.68
CA ALA A 113 1.25 -13.18 -5.53
C ALA A 113 2.05 -13.09 -4.23
N GLY A 114 1.51 -12.38 -3.23
CA GLY A 114 2.15 -12.23 -1.91
C GLY A 114 3.28 -11.20 -1.85
N LEU A 115 3.55 -10.47 -2.94
CA LEU A 115 4.50 -9.36 -2.91
C LEU A 115 3.92 -8.13 -2.21
N PHE A 116 2.64 -7.83 -2.42
CA PHE A 116 1.99 -6.62 -1.91
C PHE A 116 0.89 -6.93 -0.92
N GLU A 117 0.73 -6.03 0.03
CA GLU A 117 -0.44 -5.94 0.88
C GLU A 117 -0.88 -4.48 0.98
N ILE A 118 -2.18 -4.25 1.08
CA ILE A 118 -2.73 -2.94 1.40
C ILE A 118 -3.30 -3.01 2.81
N GLU A 119 -2.88 -2.08 3.65
CA GLU A 119 -3.47 -1.94 4.97
C GLU A 119 -4.82 -1.26 4.84
N ILE A 120 -5.86 -1.81 5.46
CA ILE A 120 -7.20 -1.24 5.49
C ILE A 120 -7.61 -1.20 6.96
N LEU A 121 -7.84 0.00 7.50
CA LEU A 121 -8.22 0.19 8.90
C LEU A 121 -7.30 -0.55 9.91
N GLY A 122 -6.00 -0.57 9.64
CA GLY A 122 -5.03 -1.25 10.51
C GLY A 122 -4.95 -2.77 10.32
N HIS A 123 -5.49 -3.33 9.23
CA HIS A 123 -5.37 -4.73 8.86
C HIS A 123 -4.74 -4.89 7.48
N ARG A 124 -3.63 -5.64 7.38
CA ARG A 124 -2.95 -5.89 6.10
C ARG A 124 -3.72 -6.94 5.28
N ARG A 125 -4.05 -6.59 4.04
CA ARG A 125 -4.81 -7.43 3.10
C ARG A 125 -3.95 -7.76 1.87
N PRO A 126 -3.90 -9.03 1.43
CA PRO A 126 -3.21 -9.40 0.20
C PRO A 126 -3.66 -8.55 -0.99
N ALA A 127 -2.69 -8.06 -1.76
CA ALA A 127 -2.94 -7.26 -2.94
C ALA A 127 -2.05 -7.72 -4.11
N ARG A 128 -2.54 -7.54 -5.34
CA ARG A 128 -1.76 -7.84 -6.55
C ARG A 128 -1.98 -6.75 -7.58
N ILE A 129 -0.88 -6.33 -8.23
CA ILE A 129 -0.94 -5.41 -9.37
C ILE A 129 -1.75 -6.06 -10.51
N ASN A 130 -2.66 -5.29 -11.09
CA ASN A 130 -3.44 -5.66 -12.26
C ASN A 130 -3.15 -4.62 -13.36
N VAL A 131 -2.50 -5.05 -14.43
CA VAL A 131 -2.06 -4.16 -15.53
C VAL A 131 -3.22 -3.81 -16.44
N GLU A 132 -4.02 -4.80 -16.82
CA GLU A 132 -5.19 -4.59 -17.67
C GLU A 132 -6.39 -4.08 -16.85
N PRO A 133 -7.29 -3.28 -17.44
CA PRO A 133 -8.57 -2.99 -16.81
C PRO A 133 -9.34 -4.29 -16.54
N PRO A 134 -9.89 -4.50 -15.34
CA PRO A 134 -10.66 -5.72 -15.05
C PRO A 134 -12.01 -5.76 -15.79
N PHE A 135 -12.43 -4.64 -16.41
CA PHE A 135 -13.63 -4.52 -17.21
C PHE A 135 -13.29 -3.95 -18.59
N ASP A 136 -13.78 -4.61 -19.63
CA ASP A 136 -13.65 -4.21 -21.04
C ASP A 136 -12.22 -3.76 -21.43
N PRO A 137 -11.21 -4.65 -21.32
CA PRO A 137 -9.82 -4.27 -21.60
C PRO A 137 -9.59 -3.84 -23.06
N SER A 138 -10.41 -4.29 -24.01
CA SER A 138 -10.37 -3.83 -25.41
C SER A 138 -11.08 -2.49 -25.64
N GLY A 139 -11.88 -2.02 -24.67
CA GLY A 139 -12.64 -0.78 -24.74
C GLY A 139 -13.73 -0.79 -25.83
N GLU A 140 -14.24 -1.98 -26.18
CA GLU A 140 -15.22 -2.15 -27.25
C GLU A 140 -16.56 -1.48 -26.93
N LYS A 141 -16.96 -1.46 -25.65
CA LYS A 141 -18.26 -0.91 -25.23
C LYS A 141 -18.34 0.61 -25.34
N MET A 142 -17.20 1.30 -25.38
CA MET A 142 -17.14 2.77 -25.52
C MET A 142 -17.09 3.24 -26.98
N ARG A 143 -16.97 2.32 -27.95
CA ARG A 143 -16.70 2.65 -29.36
C ARG A 143 -17.92 2.47 -30.28
N THR A 144 -19.07 2.13 -29.72
CA THR A 144 -20.37 2.05 -30.41
C THR A 144 -21.13 3.35 -30.26
#